data_AF-A0AAF0J8W1-F1
#
_entry.id   AF-A0AAF0J8W1-F1
#
_cell.length_a   1.000
_cell.length_b   1.000
_cell.length_c   1.000
_cell.angle_alpha   90.00
_cell.angle_beta   90.00
_cell.angle_gamma   90.00
#
_symmetry.space_group_name_H-M   'P 1'
#
loop_
_entity.id
_entity.type
_entity.pdbx_description
1 polymer ?
#
loop_
_entity_poly.entity_id
_entity_poly.type
_entity_poly.pdbx_seq_one_letter_code
_entity_poly.pdbx_strand_id
1 'polypeptide(L)'
;MASHASTAEHRRSVMIPQIETDDGVPADIDDAPHRAILDEDGDQPVRHLYIDWPGASIKGTYTIGASVPDVSPPLYDMPLREVVQDNAASAVFHSRTSPIQVTVNVVHGHGGHSPYTPQTPHMRETPQVSPALLSDSMRKNTVFVSAKSVRNSVTVHVPQYVGRRPLHIRCQSTTGNVTVVLPHSFNGMLSWRVETGTFQMSPGVTSHAKRVDAGTNKRQGTAKMVVDPDLPA
;
A
#
# COMPACT_ATOMS: atom_id res chain seq x y z
N MET A 1 62.76 41.50 48.46
CA MET A 1 61.85 42.09 49.47
C MET A 1 60.45 42.12 48.88
N ALA A 2 59.41 42.08 49.72
CA ALA A 2 58.04 42.48 49.34
C ALA A 2 58.02 43.99 48.96
N SER A 3 57.00 44.66 48.43
CA SER A 3 55.58 44.39 48.12
C SER A 3 55.16 45.35 46.96
N HIS A 4 53.93 45.62 46.54
CA HIS A 4 52.55 45.25 46.90
C HIS A 4 51.67 45.40 45.63
N ALA A 5 50.42 44.89 45.63
CA ALA A 5 49.40 45.34 44.67
C ALA A 5 48.65 46.58 45.19
N SER A 6 48.15 47.45 44.31
CA SER A 6 47.09 48.41 44.65
C SER A 6 46.18 48.71 43.46
N THR A 7 44.89 48.81 43.75
CA THR A 7 43.76 49.01 42.83
C THR A 7 43.43 50.49 42.62
N ALA A 8 42.84 50.83 41.48
CA ALA A 8 41.69 51.75 41.38
C ALA A 8 41.15 51.77 39.95
N GLU A 9 39.82 51.80 39.81
CA GLU A 9 39.11 51.68 38.53
C GLU A 9 38.39 52.98 38.10
N HIS A 10 38.22 53.09 36.78
CA HIS A 10 37.01 53.56 36.08
C HIS A 10 36.66 55.06 35.88
N ARG A 11 36.11 55.30 34.67
CA ARG A 11 35.26 56.42 34.18
C ARG A 11 35.93 57.77 33.89
N ARG A 12 35.63 58.50 32.80
CA ARG A 12 34.60 58.42 31.72
C ARG A 12 35.23 58.91 30.38
N SER A 13 35.09 58.20 29.26
CA SER A 13 34.01 58.30 28.25
C SER A 13 34.02 59.56 27.35
N VAL A 14 34.44 59.41 26.09
CA VAL A 14 33.93 60.11 24.89
C VAL A 14 33.83 59.07 23.76
N MET A 15 32.83 59.20 22.89
CA MET A 15 32.36 58.14 21.97
C MET A 15 32.49 58.61 20.51
N ILE A 16 33.19 57.85 19.65
CA ILE A 16 33.23 57.99 18.17
C ILE A 16 33.33 56.55 17.59
N PRO A 17 32.58 56.18 16.52
CA PRO A 17 32.31 54.78 16.19
C PRO A 17 33.43 54.06 15.42
N GLN A 18 33.56 52.75 15.65
CA GLN A 18 34.38 51.85 14.85
C GLN A 18 33.67 51.47 13.54
N ILE A 19 34.44 51.45 12.45
CA ILE A 19 34.12 50.76 11.21
C ILE A 19 35.13 49.62 11.13
N GLU A 20 34.66 48.38 11.29
CA GLU A 20 35.51 47.20 11.18
C GLU A 20 35.57 46.75 9.72
N THR A 21 36.80 46.61 9.20
CA THR A 21 37.10 45.94 7.93
C THR A 21 37.03 44.43 8.13
N ASP A 22 36.09 43.78 7.46
CA ASP A 22 35.99 42.32 7.38
C ASP A 22 36.46 41.84 5.99
N ASP A 23 37.38 40.86 5.98
CA ASP A 23 38.00 40.34 4.76
C ASP A 23 37.05 39.36 4.07
N GLY A 24 36.19 39.90 3.19
CA GLY A 24 35.24 39.13 2.39
C GLY A 24 35.91 38.19 1.38
N VAL A 25 36.28 36.99 1.84
CA VAL A 25 36.60 35.83 1.00
C VAL A 25 35.45 35.60 0.02
N PRO A 26 35.70 35.34 -1.29
CA PRO A 26 34.64 34.99 -2.21
C PRO A 26 33.90 33.74 -1.70
N ALA A 27 32.57 33.84 -1.57
CA ALA A 27 31.75 32.68 -1.26
C ALA A 27 31.81 31.70 -2.44
N ASP A 28 32.70 30.71 -2.31
CA ASP A 28 32.80 29.59 -3.22
C ASP A 28 31.45 28.87 -3.33
N ILE A 29 31.06 28.63 -4.59
CA ILE A 29 30.20 27.53 -5.04
C ILE A 29 28.73 27.59 -4.57
N ASP A 30 27.83 27.41 -5.54
CA ASP A 30 26.42 27.07 -5.29
C ASP A 30 26.32 25.75 -4.52
N ASP A 31 26.41 25.82 -3.19
CA ASP A 31 25.72 24.92 -2.28
C ASP A 31 24.22 25.18 -2.43
N ALA A 32 23.68 24.76 -3.58
CA ALA A 32 22.25 24.61 -3.81
C ALA A 32 21.74 23.63 -2.74
N PRO A 33 21.10 24.10 -1.67
CA PRO A 33 21.10 23.38 -0.41
C PRO A 33 20.20 22.15 -0.54
N HIS A 34 20.82 20.98 -0.63
CA HIS A 34 20.27 19.65 -0.40
C HIS A 34 18.78 19.51 -0.71
N ARG A 35 18.40 19.72 -1.98
CA ARG A 35 16.99 19.59 -2.40
C ARG A 35 16.50 18.14 -2.21
N ALA A 36 15.73 17.95 -1.15
CA ALA A 36 14.79 16.86 -0.93
C ALA A 36 15.36 15.42 -1.06
N ILE A 37 16.26 15.06 -0.15
CA ILE A 37 16.55 13.64 0.18
C ILE A 37 16.45 13.41 1.70
N LEU A 38 15.51 14.11 2.36
CA LEU A 38 15.10 13.91 3.75
C LEU A 38 13.64 14.36 3.93
N ASP A 39 12.73 13.75 3.17
CA ASP A 39 11.39 13.44 3.67
C ASP A 39 11.26 11.91 3.62
N GLU A 40 10.78 11.31 4.71
CA GLU A 40 10.56 9.86 4.77
C GLU A 40 9.26 9.54 4.01
N ASP A 41 9.37 9.48 2.68
CA ASP A 41 8.29 9.33 1.71
C ASP A 41 7.32 8.18 2.09
N GLY A 42 6.21 8.56 2.72
CA GLY A 42 5.00 7.76 2.73
C GLY A 42 4.42 7.73 1.33
N ASP A 43 4.82 6.72 0.55
CA ASP A 43 4.48 6.47 -0.86
C ASP A 43 3.07 7.00 -1.20
N GLN A 44 3.02 8.08 -2.01
CA GLN A 44 1.81 8.89 -2.19
C GLN A 44 0.65 8.00 -2.64
N PRO A 45 -0.52 8.03 -1.96
CA PRO A 45 -1.62 7.14 -2.30
C PRO A 45 -2.09 7.42 -3.73
N VAL A 46 -2.09 6.37 -4.56
CA VAL A 46 -2.58 6.40 -5.95
C VAL A 46 -3.84 5.55 -6.10
N ARG A 47 -4.66 5.80 -7.13
CA ARG A 47 -5.86 4.99 -7.37
C ARG A 47 -5.52 3.65 -8.00
N HIS A 48 -4.70 3.68 -9.05
CA HIS A 48 -4.26 2.52 -9.80
C HIS A 48 -2.74 2.62 -10.04
N LEU A 49 -2.01 1.53 -9.83
CA LEU A 49 -0.59 1.41 -10.19
C LEU A 49 -0.29 0.06 -10.85
N TYR A 50 0.64 0.09 -11.80
CA TYR A 50 1.25 -1.05 -12.45
C TYR A 50 2.77 -0.91 -12.41
N ILE A 51 3.47 -2.00 -12.10
CA ILE A 51 4.93 -2.11 -12.16
C ILE A 51 5.27 -3.42 -12.86
N ASP A 52 5.85 -3.37 -14.06
CA ASP A 52 6.43 -4.52 -14.76
C ASP A 52 7.94 -4.39 -14.85
N TRP A 53 8.65 -5.08 -13.96
CA TRP A 53 10.10 -5.14 -13.95
C TRP A 53 10.53 -6.58 -14.26
N PRO A 54 10.65 -6.95 -15.55
CA PRO A 54 10.89 -8.34 -15.94
C PRO A 54 12.24 -8.86 -15.42
N GLY A 55 13.25 -8.00 -15.31
CA GLY A 55 14.60 -8.32 -14.85
C GLY A 55 14.96 -7.86 -13.43
N ALA A 56 14.19 -6.95 -12.81
CA ALA A 56 14.52 -6.38 -11.50
C ALA A 56 13.56 -6.83 -10.40
N SER A 57 14.03 -6.84 -9.15
CA SER A 57 13.18 -7.19 -8.00
C SER A 57 12.21 -6.05 -7.69
N ILE A 58 10.94 -6.36 -7.46
CA ILE A 58 9.97 -5.35 -6.98
C ILE A 58 9.93 -5.46 -5.45
N LYS A 59 10.33 -4.41 -4.76
CA LYS A 59 10.37 -4.32 -3.30
C LYS A 59 9.93 -2.93 -2.85
N GLY A 60 9.14 -2.88 -1.79
CA GLY A 60 8.70 -1.60 -1.21
C GLY A 60 7.36 -1.72 -0.48
N THR A 61 6.88 -0.57 -0.02
CA THR A 61 5.55 -0.38 0.55
C THR A 61 4.79 0.58 -0.35
N TYR A 62 3.70 0.12 -0.95
CA TYR A 62 2.91 0.90 -1.91
C TYR A 62 1.55 1.24 -1.33
N THR A 63 1.07 2.46 -1.56
CA THR A 63 -0.22 2.92 -1.04
C THR A 63 -1.25 3.08 -2.15
N ILE A 64 -2.40 2.42 -2.03
CA ILE A 64 -3.53 2.58 -2.96
C ILE A 64 -4.83 2.94 -2.26
N GLY A 65 -5.75 3.63 -2.94
CA GLY A 65 -7.06 3.93 -2.38
C GLY A 65 -8.16 4.22 -3.40
N ALA A 66 -9.34 3.64 -3.19
CA ALA A 66 -10.52 3.82 -4.07
C ALA A 66 -11.20 5.20 -4.00
N SER A 67 -10.75 6.05 -3.08
CA SER A 67 -11.15 7.47 -2.96
C SER A 67 -10.10 8.42 -3.53
N VAL A 68 -8.95 7.92 -3.95
CA VAL A 68 -7.90 8.74 -4.57
C VAL A 68 -8.36 9.12 -5.98
N PRO A 69 -8.26 10.39 -6.38
CA PRO A 69 -8.54 10.80 -7.76
C PRO A 69 -7.50 10.22 -8.73
N ASP A 70 -7.91 9.96 -9.98
CA ASP A 70 -6.97 9.61 -11.03
C ASP A 70 -6.12 10.82 -11.41
N VAL A 71 -4.80 10.72 -11.22
CA VAL A 71 -3.84 11.79 -11.49
C VAL A 71 -3.45 11.77 -12.97
N SER A 72 -3.27 12.94 -13.57
CA SER A 72 -2.78 13.12 -14.94
C SER A 72 -1.62 14.11 -14.97
N PRO A 73 -0.39 13.70 -15.30
CA PRO A 73 0.05 12.32 -15.55
C PRO A 73 0.06 11.44 -14.27
N PRO A 74 -0.07 10.11 -14.39
CA PRO A 74 0.03 9.22 -13.23
C PRO A 74 1.48 9.03 -12.77
N LEU A 75 1.68 8.75 -11.49
CA LEU A 75 3.01 8.50 -10.88
C LEU A 75 3.63 7.16 -11.30
N TYR A 76 2.79 6.15 -11.53
CA TYR A 76 3.17 4.83 -12.03
C TYR A 76 2.44 4.53 -13.34
N ASP A 77 2.84 3.45 -14.02
CA ASP A 77 2.12 2.98 -15.20
C ASP A 77 0.67 2.62 -14.85
N MET A 78 -0.22 2.81 -15.82
CA MET A 78 -1.62 2.42 -15.70
C MET A 78 -1.77 0.91 -15.91
N PRO A 79 -2.52 0.17 -15.07
CA PRO A 79 -2.87 -1.22 -15.33
C PRO A 79 -3.64 -1.42 -16.63
N LEU A 80 -3.75 -2.67 -17.06
CA LEU A 80 -4.61 -3.06 -18.19
C LEU A 80 -6.02 -2.48 -18.02
N ARG A 81 -6.62 -2.01 -19.12
CA ARG A 81 -7.94 -1.36 -19.14
C ARG A 81 -9.02 -2.16 -18.40
N GLU A 82 -9.03 -3.47 -18.56
CA GLU A 82 -9.92 -4.40 -17.85
C GLU A 82 -9.77 -4.26 -16.33
N VAL A 83 -8.54 -4.25 -15.81
CA VAL A 83 -8.28 -4.07 -14.37
C VAL A 83 -8.77 -2.72 -13.87
N VAL A 84 -8.61 -1.65 -14.64
CA VAL A 84 -9.10 -0.31 -14.28
C VAL A 84 -10.63 -0.24 -14.32
N GLN A 85 -11.27 -0.86 -15.32
CA GLN A 85 -12.73 -0.87 -15.46
C GLN A 85 -13.44 -1.76 -14.44
N ASP A 86 -12.81 -2.88 -14.07
CA ASP A 86 -13.36 -3.87 -13.14
C ASP A 86 -12.97 -3.62 -11.68
N ASN A 87 -12.25 -2.55 -11.32
CA ASN A 87 -11.85 -2.32 -9.93
C ASN A 87 -11.96 -0.85 -9.51
N ALA A 88 -12.21 -0.62 -8.23
CA ALA A 88 -12.28 0.72 -7.66
C ALA A 88 -10.89 1.34 -7.41
N ALA A 89 -9.91 0.49 -7.14
CA ALA A 89 -8.48 0.77 -7.02
C ALA A 89 -7.68 -0.52 -7.26
N SER A 90 -6.42 -0.43 -7.71
CA SER A 90 -5.61 -1.62 -7.95
C SER A 90 -4.09 -1.41 -7.85
N ALA A 91 -3.39 -2.38 -7.28
CA ALA A 91 -1.93 -2.51 -7.34
C ALA A 91 -1.55 -3.80 -8.09
N VAL A 92 -0.79 -3.66 -9.18
CA VAL A 92 -0.41 -4.80 -10.03
C VAL A 92 1.11 -4.85 -10.23
N PHE A 93 1.73 -5.93 -9.77
CA PHE A 93 3.17 -6.16 -9.82
C PHE A 93 3.49 -7.37 -10.71
N HIS A 94 4.39 -7.18 -11.68
CA HIS A 94 4.82 -8.24 -12.60
C HIS A 94 6.36 -8.31 -12.68
N SER A 95 6.90 -9.52 -12.62
CA SER A 95 8.30 -9.79 -12.92
C SER A 95 8.45 -11.11 -13.65
N ARG A 96 9.53 -11.27 -14.43
CA ARG A 96 9.81 -12.50 -15.17
C ARG A 96 10.84 -13.36 -14.43
N THR A 97 11.95 -12.77 -13.99
CA THR A 97 13.08 -13.51 -13.39
C THR A 97 13.27 -13.26 -11.91
N SER A 98 12.66 -12.21 -11.37
CA SER A 98 13.07 -11.62 -10.10
C SER A 98 11.96 -11.71 -9.04
N PRO A 99 12.32 -11.69 -7.74
CA PRO A 99 11.35 -11.81 -6.66
C PRO A 99 10.49 -10.55 -6.53
N ILE A 100 9.27 -10.74 -6.04
CA ILE A 100 8.37 -9.66 -5.62
C ILE A 100 8.21 -9.77 -4.11
N GLN A 101 8.48 -8.70 -3.36
CA GLN A 101 8.32 -8.63 -1.91
C GLN A 101 7.73 -7.25 -1.55
N VAL A 102 6.40 -7.17 -1.48
CA VAL A 102 5.69 -5.90 -1.36
C VAL A 102 4.72 -5.87 -0.18
N THR A 103 4.68 -4.72 0.49
CA THR A 103 3.58 -4.36 1.40
C THR A 103 2.63 -3.45 0.63
N VAL A 104 1.32 -3.68 0.71
CA VAL A 104 0.32 -2.83 0.08
C VAL A 104 -0.61 -2.26 1.14
N ASN A 105 -0.47 -0.96 1.38
CA ASN A 105 -1.33 -0.19 2.27
C ASN A 105 -2.58 0.23 1.49
N VAL A 106 -3.77 -0.17 1.96
CA VAL A 106 -5.02 0.29 1.35
C VAL A 106 -5.64 1.40 2.18
N VAL A 107 -5.53 2.63 1.69
CA VAL A 107 -6.18 3.79 2.30
C VAL A 107 -7.63 3.90 1.85
N HIS A 108 -8.48 4.30 2.78
CA HIS A 108 -9.91 4.45 2.57
C HIS A 108 -10.30 5.88 2.93
N GLY A 109 -10.78 6.64 1.95
CA GLY A 109 -11.40 7.94 2.23
C GLY A 109 -12.61 7.76 3.15
N HIS A 110 -12.78 8.70 4.08
CA HIS A 110 -14.00 8.85 4.88
C HIS A 110 -15.19 8.83 3.93
N GLY A 111 -16.10 7.86 4.12
CA GLY A 111 -16.97 7.33 3.06
C GLY A 111 -17.73 8.39 2.26
N GLY A 112 -17.11 8.87 1.17
CA GLY A 112 -17.69 9.85 0.28
C GLY A 112 -18.97 9.30 -0.32
N HIS A 113 -20.06 10.03 -0.16
CA HIS A 113 -21.33 9.69 -0.79
C HIS A 113 -21.12 9.53 -2.29
N SER A 114 -21.48 8.36 -2.81
CA SER A 114 -21.61 8.20 -4.25
C SER A 114 -22.67 9.18 -4.74
N PRO A 115 -22.40 10.04 -5.75
CA PRO A 115 -23.37 11.01 -6.25
C PRO A 115 -24.49 10.37 -7.11
N TYR A 116 -24.87 9.12 -6.79
CA TYR A 116 -26.10 8.52 -7.29
C TYR A 116 -27.29 9.05 -6.49
N THR A 117 -27.76 10.21 -6.94
CA THR A 117 -29.06 10.79 -6.57
C THR A 117 -30.17 9.75 -6.75
N PRO A 118 -30.92 9.37 -5.70
CA PRO A 118 -32.06 8.47 -5.87
C PRO A 118 -33.21 9.23 -6.53
N GLN A 119 -33.44 9.01 -7.83
CA GLN A 119 -34.61 9.57 -8.52
C GLN A 119 -35.87 8.76 -8.19
N THR A 120 -36.65 9.32 -7.25
CA THR A 120 -38.09 9.12 -7.02
C THR A 120 -38.61 7.75 -6.53
N PRO A 121 -39.68 7.73 -5.69
CA PRO A 121 -40.21 6.50 -5.11
C PRO A 121 -41.46 6.01 -5.85
N HIS A 122 -41.39 4.91 -6.60
CA HIS A 122 -42.60 4.21 -7.03
C HIS A 122 -42.47 2.68 -7.02
N MET A 123 -43.53 2.06 -6.51
CA MET A 123 -43.89 0.63 -6.49
C MET A 123 -42.94 -0.35 -5.78
N ARG A 124 -43.53 -1.02 -4.78
CA ARG A 124 -43.05 -2.29 -4.22
C ARG A 124 -43.11 -3.35 -5.31
N GLU A 125 -41.96 -3.84 -5.73
CA GLU A 125 -41.81 -5.20 -6.25
C GLU A 125 -40.39 -5.65 -5.91
N THR A 126 -40.26 -6.77 -5.20
CA THR A 126 -38.94 -7.35 -4.87
C THR A 126 -38.27 -7.82 -6.17
N PRO A 127 -37.18 -7.18 -6.62
CA PRO A 127 -36.48 -7.66 -7.79
C PRO A 127 -35.74 -8.94 -7.38
N GLN A 128 -36.00 -10.06 -8.05
CA GLN A 128 -35.08 -11.18 -8.02
C GLN A 128 -33.80 -10.77 -8.75
N VAL A 129 -32.89 -10.10 -8.03
CA VAL A 129 -31.60 -9.70 -8.59
C VAL A 129 -30.83 -10.97 -8.93
N SER A 130 -30.59 -11.20 -10.21
CA SER A 130 -29.90 -12.40 -10.67
C SER A 130 -28.47 -12.44 -10.11
N PRO A 131 -27.95 -13.61 -9.69
CA PRO A 131 -26.60 -13.71 -9.11
C PRO A 131 -25.49 -13.15 -10.02
N ALA A 132 -25.70 -13.21 -11.34
CA ALA A 132 -24.78 -12.64 -12.33
C ALA A 132 -24.62 -11.12 -12.16
N LEU A 133 -25.73 -10.36 -12.09
CA LEU A 133 -25.70 -8.90 -11.96
C LEU A 133 -25.10 -8.44 -10.62
N LEU A 134 -25.32 -9.21 -9.54
CA LEU A 134 -24.65 -8.99 -8.26
C LEU A 134 -23.12 -9.20 -8.39
N SER A 135 -22.68 -10.21 -9.13
CA SER A 135 -21.26 -10.52 -9.29
C SER A 135 -20.51 -9.49 -10.15
N ASP A 136 -21.09 -8.96 -11.23
CA ASP A 136 -20.48 -7.88 -12.02
C ASP A 136 -20.48 -6.53 -11.28
N SER A 137 -21.53 -6.26 -10.50
CA SER A 137 -21.58 -5.07 -9.64
C SER A 137 -20.57 -5.15 -8.48
N MET A 138 -20.32 -6.37 -7.96
CA MET A 138 -19.26 -6.60 -6.98
C MET A 138 -17.87 -6.39 -7.57
N ARG A 139 -17.59 -6.89 -8.78
CA ARG A 139 -16.29 -6.72 -9.46
C ARG A 139 -15.90 -5.25 -9.54
N LYS A 140 -16.69 -4.42 -10.22
CA LYS A 140 -16.47 -2.96 -10.39
C LYS A 140 -16.31 -2.15 -9.08
N ASN A 141 -16.48 -2.80 -7.94
CA ASN A 141 -16.37 -2.25 -6.60
C ASN A 141 -15.23 -2.86 -5.77
N THR A 142 -14.36 -3.73 -6.31
CA THR A 142 -13.24 -4.34 -5.56
C THR A 142 -11.98 -3.49 -5.47
N VAL A 143 -11.20 -3.67 -4.41
CA VAL A 143 -9.79 -3.30 -4.36
C VAL A 143 -8.97 -4.53 -4.75
N PHE A 144 -8.12 -4.40 -5.77
CA PHE A 144 -7.37 -5.53 -6.34
C PHE A 144 -5.87 -5.42 -6.12
N VAL A 145 -5.28 -6.44 -5.50
CA VAL A 145 -3.84 -6.54 -5.30
C VAL A 145 -3.35 -7.78 -6.04
N SER A 146 -2.51 -7.61 -7.05
CA SER A 146 -2.02 -8.69 -7.90
C SER A 146 -0.50 -8.71 -7.94
N ALA A 147 0.10 -9.87 -7.69
CA ALA A 147 1.54 -10.05 -7.85
C ALA A 147 1.85 -11.35 -8.60
N LYS A 148 2.67 -11.24 -9.65
CA LYS A 148 3.06 -12.38 -10.48
C LYS A 148 4.55 -12.34 -10.80
N SER A 149 5.29 -13.34 -10.33
CA SER A 149 6.65 -13.62 -10.83
C SER A 149 6.62 -14.91 -11.66
N VAL A 150 7.34 -15.00 -12.76
CA VAL A 150 7.39 -16.27 -13.52
C VAL A 150 8.42 -17.22 -12.89
N ARG A 151 9.67 -16.78 -12.72
CA ARG A 151 10.79 -17.63 -12.28
C ARG A 151 11.27 -17.36 -10.85
N ASN A 152 10.47 -16.72 -10.01
CA ASN A 152 10.88 -16.43 -8.63
C ASN A 152 9.72 -16.42 -7.63
N SER A 153 10.04 -16.27 -6.35
CA SER A 153 9.06 -16.20 -5.27
C SER A 153 8.28 -14.87 -5.27
N VAL A 154 7.06 -14.92 -4.75
CA VAL A 154 6.16 -13.78 -4.56
C VAL A 154 5.73 -13.71 -3.10
N THR A 155 6.01 -12.59 -2.45
CA THR A 155 5.51 -12.26 -1.11
C THR A 155 4.67 -10.98 -1.21
N VAL A 156 3.39 -11.07 -0.85
CA VAL A 156 2.48 -9.93 -0.73
C VAL A 156 1.98 -9.84 0.70
N HIS A 157 2.07 -8.65 1.29
CA HIS A 157 1.54 -8.34 2.60
C HIS A 157 0.51 -7.22 2.49
N VAL A 158 -0.70 -7.45 2.99
CA VAL A 158 -1.70 -6.39 3.21
C VAL A 158 -1.93 -6.32 4.72
N PRO A 159 -1.30 -5.37 5.45
CA PRO A 159 -1.26 -5.41 6.91
C PRO A 159 -2.62 -5.18 7.55
N GLN A 160 -3.41 -4.27 6.98
CA GLN A 160 -4.73 -3.91 7.47
C GLN A 160 -5.69 -3.68 6.30
N TYR A 161 -6.95 -4.08 6.47
CA TYR A 161 -8.02 -3.76 5.54
C TYR A 161 -9.34 -3.51 6.28
N VAL A 162 -9.84 -2.28 6.23
CA VAL A 162 -11.08 -1.85 6.91
C VAL A 162 -12.10 -1.25 5.93
N GLY A 163 -12.01 -1.67 4.67
CA GLY A 163 -12.85 -1.15 3.59
C GLY A 163 -14.25 -1.75 3.53
N ARG A 164 -15.23 -0.93 3.10
CA ARG A 164 -16.57 -1.41 2.68
C ARG A 164 -16.56 -2.14 1.33
N ARG A 165 -15.49 -1.97 0.56
CA ARG A 165 -15.27 -2.62 -0.73
C ARG A 165 -14.67 -4.02 -0.49
N PRO A 166 -14.90 -5.03 -1.34
CA PRO A 166 -14.21 -6.31 -1.16
C PRO A 166 -12.73 -6.20 -1.56
N LEU A 167 -11.85 -6.83 -0.77
CA LEU A 167 -10.43 -7.00 -1.11
C LEU A 167 -10.23 -8.30 -1.90
N HIS A 168 -9.59 -8.22 -3.06
CA HIS A 168 -9.20 -9.37 -3.86
C HIS A 168 -7.68 -9.40 -4.03
N ILE A 169 -7.02 -10.36 -3.39
CA ILE A 169 -5.57 -10.61 -3.52
C ILE A 169 -5.36 -11.79 -4.46
N ARG A 170 -4.55 -11.61 -5.51
CA ARG A 170 -4.15 -12.67 -6.46
C ARG A 170 -2.64 -12.75 -6.56
N CYS A 171 -2.06 -13.84 -6.07
CA CYS A 171 -0.62 -14.09 -6.17
C CYS A 171 -0.35 -15.34 -7.01
N GLN A 172 0.66 -15.29 -7.88
CA GLN A 172 1.03 -16.41 -8.75
C GLN A 172 2.55 -16.50 -8.92
N SER A 173 3.09 -17.71 -8.86
CA SER A 173 4.42 -18.04 -9.39
C SER A 173 4.40 -19.35 -10.17
N THR A 174 5.30 -19.49 -11.16
CA THR A 174 5.55 -20.77 -11.83
C THR A 174 6.72 -21.51 -11.18
N THR A 175 7.74 -20.81 -10.67
CA THR A 175 8.82 -21.42 -9.88
C THR A 175 9.20 -20.54 -8.68
N GLY A 176 9.04 -21.06 -7.47
CA GLY A 176 9.30 -20.34 -6.23
C GLY A 176 8.13 -20.46 -5.27
N ASN A 177 8.25 -19.84 -4.10
CA ASN A 177 7.19 -19.84 -3.10
C ASN A 177 6.23 -18.67 -3.32
N VAL A 178 4.95 -18.88 -3.01
CA VAL A 178 3.95 -17.80 -2.95
C VAL A 178 3.51 -17.66 -1.50
N THR A 179 3.85 -16.52 -0.90
CA THR A 179 3.49 -16.16 0.48
C THR A 179 2.52 -14.99 0.45
N VAL A 180 1.35 -15.16 1.07
CA VAL A 180 0.37 -14.09 1.24
C VAL A 180 0.13 -13.87 2.72
N VAL A 181 0.49 -12.69 3.22
CA VAL A 181 0.17 -12.26 4.58
C VAL A 181 -1.11 -11.44 4.50
N LEU A 182 -2.20 -12.05 4.97
CA LEU A 182 -3.54 -11.48 4.99
C LEU A 182 -3.70 -10.52 6.18
N PRO A 183 -4.54 -9.48 6.07
CA PRO A 183 -4.88 -8.65 7.21
C PRO A 183 -5.69 -9.46 8.22
N HIS A 184 -5.54 -9.15 9.52
CA HIS A 184 -6.27 -9.85 10.59
C HIS A 184 -7.80 -9.80 10.41
N SER A 185 -8.31 -8.73 9.81
CA SER A 185 -9.72 -8.52 9.46
C SER A 185 -10.21 -9.33 8.23
N PHE A 186 -9.38 -10.17 7.62
CA PHE A 186 -9.75 -10.88 6.38
C PHE A 186 -10.83 -11.95 6.61
N ASN A 187 -12.07 -11.58 6.31
CA ASN A 187 -13.22 -12.48 6.22
C ASN A 187 -13.62 -12.65 4.75
N GLY A 188 -13.36 -13.81 4.16
CA GLY A 188 -13.57 -14.05 2.74
C GLY A 188 -13.29 -15.48 2.31
N MET A 189 -13.08 -15.65 1.01
CA MET A 189 -12.75 -16.94 0.40
C MET A 189 -11.26 -17.02 0.08
N LEU A 190 -10.63 -18.12 0.46
CA LEU A 190 -9.29 -18.51 0.03
C LEU A 190 -9.42 -19.63 -1.00
N SER A 191 -8.74 -19.50 -2.13
CA SER A 191 -8.63 -20.56 -3.13
C SER A 191 -7.18 -20.71 -3.55
N TRP A 192 -6.70 -21.95 -3.64
CA TRP A 192 -5.32 -22.25 -3.99
C TRP A 192 -5.23 -23.37 -5.02
N ARG A 193 -4.15 -23.34 -5.79
CA ARG A 193 -3.74 -24.41 -6.70
C ARG A 193 -2.21 -24.43 -6.76
N VAL A 194 -1.64 -25.60 -6.51
CA VAL A 194 -0.20 -25.88 -6.43
C VAL A 194 0.08 -27.05 -7.34
N GLU A 195 0.82 -26.85 -8.43
CA GLU A 195 1.12 -27.93 -9.37
C GLU A 195 2.15 -28.91 -8.77
N THR A 196 3.24 -28.34 -8.23
CA THR A 196 4.33 -29.05 -7.54
C THR A 196 4.58 -28.42 -6.17
N GLY A 197 4.96 -29.23 -5.18
CA GLY A 197 5.15 -28.79 -3.79
C GLY A 197 3.90 -28.96 -2.90
N THR A 198 3.79 -28.12 -1.87
CA THR A 198 2.75 -28.20 -0.83
C THR A 198 2.11 -26.84 -0.56
N PHE A 199 0.81 -26.82 -0.28
CA PHE A 199 0.13 -25.67 0.30
C PHE A 199 0.14 -25.78 1.83
N GLN A 200 0.40 -24.67 2.52
CA GLN A 200 0.41 -24.58 3.98
C GLN A 200 -0.29 -23.29 4.41
N MET A 201 -1.20 -23.40 5.38
CA MET A 201 -1.77 -22.27 6.10
C MET A 201 -0.99 -22.10 7.41
N SER A 202 -0.84 -20.86 7.90
CA SER A 202 -0.34 -20.64 9.26
C SER A 202 -1.33 -21.21 10.29
N PRO A 203 -0.92 -21.47 11.55
CA PRO A 203 -1.84 -21.96 12.57
C PRO A 203 -3.07 -21.07 12.76
N GLY A 204 -2.88 -19.74 12.77
CA GLY A 204 -3.97 -18.77 12.87
C GLY A 204 -4.89 -18.74 11.65
N VAL A 205 -4.39 -18.91 10.43
CA VAL A 205 -5.29 -19.06 9.27
C VAL A 205 -6.03 -20.40 9.36
N THR A 206 -5.38 -21.46 9.83
CA THR A 206 -5.96 -22.81 9.94
C THR A 206 -7.09 -22.90 10.96
N SER A 207 -7.00 -22.20 12.10
CA SER A 207 -8.07 -22.17 13.11
C SER A 207 -9.36 -21.52 12.61
N HIS A 208 -9.25 -20.56 11.67
CA HIS A 208 -10.38 -19.81 11.13
C HIS A 208 -10.81 -20.27 9.72
N ALA A 209 -10.05 -21.13 9.03
CA ALA A 209 -10.37 -21.59 7.68
C ALA A 209 -11.21 -22.87 7.66
N LYS A 210 -12.47 -22.79 7.21
CA LYS A 210 -13.30 -23.96 6.92
C LYS A 210 -13.26 -24.30 5.43
N ARG A 211 -12.72 -25.48 5.09
CA ARG A 211 -12.74 -26.00 3.72
C ARG A 211 -14.17 -26.18 3.23
N VAL A 212 -14.45 -25.76 1.99
CA VAL A 212 -15.78 -25.74 1.37
C VAL A 212 -15.94 -26.87 0.36
N ASP A 213 -14.86 -27.25 -0.34
CA ASP A 213 -14.88 -28.38 -1.26
C ASP A 213 -14.82 -29.73 -0.54
N ALA A 214 -15.50 -30.73 -1.09
CA ALA A 214 -15.55 -32.09 -0.55
C ALA A 214 -14.26 -32.91 -0.75
N GLY A 215 -13.25 -32.35 -1.43
CA GLY A 215 -12.02 -33.05 -1.78
C GLY A 215 -10.98 -33.00 -0.66
N THR A 216 -10.24 -34.11 -0.46
CA THR A 216 -9.10 -34.16 0.46
C THR A 216 -7.78 -33.68 -0.18
N ASN A 217 -7.83 -33.17 -1.41
CA ASN A 217 -6.64 -32.79 -2.17
C ASN A 217 -5.93 -31.60 -1.49
N LYS A 218 -4.69 -31.79 -1.05
CA LYS A 218 -3.90 -30.73 -0.41
C LYS A 218 -3.36 -29.70 -1.41
N ARG A 219 -3.19 -30.09 -2.68
CA ARG A 219 -2.61 -29.23 -3.74
C ARG A 219 -3.60 -28.22 -4.34
N GLN A 220 -4.90 -28.47 -4.24
CA GLN A 220 -5.93 -27.53 -4.69
C GLN A 220 -7.08 -27.54 -3.71
N GLY A 221 -7.72 -26.40 -3.48
CA GLY A 221 -8.88 -26.32 -2.61
C GLY A 221 -9.44 -24.92 -2.48
N THR A 222 -10.57 -24.84 -1.81
CA THR A 222 -11.27 -23.61 -1.50
C THR A 222 -11.74 -23.66 -0.06
N ALA A 223 -11.38 -22.66 0.74
CA ALA A 223 -11.74 -22.53 2.15
C ALA A 223 -12.33 -21.16 2.42
N LYS A 224 -13.43 -21.13 3.17
CA LYS A 224 -14.06 -19.91 3.66
C LYS A 224 -13.46 -19.59 5.02
N MET A 225 -13.01 -18.36 5.21
CA MET A 225 -12.67 -17.84 6.54
C MET A 225 -13.94 -17.67 7.36
N VAL A 226 -13.91 -18.14 8.59
CA VAL A 226 -14.95 -18.01 9.60
C VAL A 226 -14.41 -17.05 10.65
N VAL A 227 -15.06 -15.91 10.81
CA VAL A 227 -14.74 -14.99 11.91
C VAL A 227 -15.07 -15.69 13.21
N ASP A 228 -14.07 -15.80 14.07
CA ASP A 228 -14.25 -16.08 15.48
C ASP A 228 -14.86 -14.82 16.12
N PRO A 229 -16.07 -14.89 16.71
CA PRO A 229 -16.75 -13.71 17.24
C PRO A 229 -16.01 -13.06 18.42
N ASP A 230 -15.06 -13.76 19.04
CA ASP A 230 -14.36 -13.32 20.25
C ASP A 230 -12.97 -12.68 19.99
N LEU A 231 -12.57 -12.51 18.72
CA LEU A 231 -11.32 -11.81 18.39
C LEU A 231 -11.48 -10.27 18.44
N PRO A 232 -10.56 -9.53 19.10
CA PRO A 232 -10.55 -8.07 19.04
C PRO A 232 -10.22 -7.57 17.63
N ALA A 233 -10.89 -6.47 17.24
CA ALA A 233 -10.81 -5.83 15.93
C ALA A 233 -9.59 -4.91 15.75
#